data_AF-A0A250IZ87-F1
#
_entry.id   AF-A0A250IZ87-F1
#
_cell.length_a   1.000
_cell.length_b   1.000
_cell.length_c   1.000
_cell.angle_alpha   90.00
_cell.angle_beta   90.00
_cell.angle_gamma   90.00
#
_symmetry.space_group_name_H-M   'P 1'
#
loop_
_entity.id
_entity.type
_entity.pdbx_description
1 polymer ?
#
loop_
_entity_poly.entity_id
_entity_poly.type
_entity_poly.pdbx_seq_one_letter_code
_entity_poly.pdbx_strand_id
1 'polypeptide(L)'
;MPHKLALNILDVLKKANLPKHVGEPGAWYQRVILALSKVSQVNDLLDALADLEGMISAYITLELSRYQPTIKIANQQDRSATIQALASILFKAYRLVAAKARSMVLTGDQDLKTVAARITLKKESAGNKSALQFLEEVDGFVIISLMVANRSPTGQRLVQRLAAANATVSLRVVYKESPSSLLAFTAGGGAYCQAAPVQGNPFEDPALHARAKSIAKGAGGPSELGAPVWFEEEENRSAGMLEADSFKHQSVDVALGKILMGSISFTRDKVPFFTPPRIELLHELIHVLHNARGSNREAIRVLSNVEEDAWHNAEEYWTIAGGNISENAFNATIGAPDRYGHGGLVLRGLELSSPFAQYSIQQHAGF
;
A
#
# COMPACT_ATOMS: atom_id res chain seq x y z
N MET A 1 -22.78 -15.91 0.90
CA MET A 1 -21.92 -15.00 0.11
C MET A 1 -20.41 -15.26 0.35
N PRO A 2 -19.88 -15.28 1.59
CA PRO A 2 -18.45 -15.48 1.84
C PRO A 2 -17.88 -16.78 1.26
N HIS A 3 -18.59 -17.90 1.44
CA HIS A 3 -18.21 -19.21 0.89
C HIS A 3 -18.00 -19.18 -0.64
N LYS A 4 -18.90 -18.53 -1.40
CA LYS A 4 -18.77 -18.39 -2.86
C LYS A 4 -17.52 -17.61 -3.26
N LEU A 5 -17.17 -16.56 -2.52
CA LEU A 5 -15.96 -15.78 -2.77
C LEU A 5 -14.70 -16.62 -2.47
N ALA A 6 -14.69 -17.38 -1.38
CA ALA A 6 -13.59 -18.28 -1.07
C ALA A 6 -13.38 -19.35 -2.15
N LEU A 7 -14.45 -19.94 -2.68
CA LEU A 7 -14.37 -20.87 -3.82
C LEU A 7 -13.80 -20.21 -5.08
N ASN A 8 -14.15 -18.96 -5.37
CA ASN A 8 -13.58 -18.21 -6.49
C ASN A 8 -12.09 -17.92 -6.27
N ILE A 9 -11.66 -17.61 -5.05
CA ILE A 9 -10.23 -17.42 -4.72
C ILE A 9 -9.46 -18.74 -4.88
N LEU A 10 -10.05 -19.87 -4.45
CA LEU A 10 -9.46 -21.20 -4.69
C LEU A 10 -9.31 -21.49 -6.19
N ASP A 11 -10.27 -21.08 -7.03
CA ASP A 11 -10.17 -21.21 -8.48
C ASP A 11 -9.02 -20.36 -9.07
N VAL A 12 -8.85 -19.12 -8.59
CA VAL A 12 -7.70 -18.28 -8.95
C VAL A 12 -6.37 -18.98 -8.61
N LEU A 13 -6.26 -19.54 -7.39
CA LEU A 13 -5.06 -20.26 -6.94
C LEU A 13 -4.77 -21.50 -7.79
N LYS A 14 -5.80 -22.28 -8.12
CA LYS A 14 -5.65 -23.50 -8.94
C LYS A 14 -5.19 -23.17 -10.36
N LYS A 15 -5.72 -22.10 -10.96
CA LYS A 15 -5.37 -21.67 -12.32
C LYS A 15 -3.99 -21.05 -12.42
N ALA A 16 -3.45 -20.51 -11.33
CA ALA A 16 -2.20 -19.78 -11.36
C ALA A 16 -0.94 -20.66 -11.57
N ASN A 17 -1.07 -22.01 -11.57
CA ASN A 17 0.03 -22.95 -11.78
C ASN A 17 1.30 -22.52 -11.01
N LEU A 18 1.20 -22.44 -9.68
CA LEU A 18 2.29 -21.97 -8.83
C LEU A 18 3.62 -22.68 -9.18
N PRO A 19 4.76 -21.97 -9.23
CA PRO A 19 6.01 -22.55 -9.70
C PRO A 19 6.39 -23.80 -8.90
N LYS A 20 6.60 -24.93 -9.59
CA LYS A 20 6.95 -26.23 -8.99
C LYS A 20 8.27 -26.21 -8.19
N HIS A 21 9.11 -25.20 -8.42
CA HIS A 21 10.41 -25.01 -7.77
C HIS A 21 10.32 -24.36 -6.40
N VAL A 22 9.15 -23.87 -6.02
CA VAL A 22 8.80 -23.66 -4.61
C VAL A 22 8.38 -25.04 -4.13
N GLY A 23 9.35 -25.85 -3.66
CA GLY A 23 9.20 -27.30 -3.40
C GLY A 23 7.88 -27.63 -2.68
N GLU A 24 7.31 -28.82 -2.97
CA GLU A 24 6.00 -29.37 -2.54
C GLU A 24 5.07 -28.38 -1.81
N PRO A 25 3.82 -28.14 -2.27
CA PRO A 25 2.96 -27.06 -1.77
C PRO A 25 3.12 -26.88 -0.26
N GLY A 26 3.93 -25.88 0.12
CA GLY A 26 4.49 -25.81 1.47
C GLY A 26 3.39 -25.81 2.51
N ALA A 27 3.72 -26.09 3.77
CA ALA A 27 2.74 -26.09 4.87
C ALA A 27 1.84 -24.84 4.89
N TRP A 28 2.32 -23.70 4.38
CA TRP A 28 1.53 -22.48 4.17
C TRP A 28 0.52 -22.55 3.02
N TYR A 29 0.86 -23.10 1.86
CA TYR A 29 -0.12 -23.29 0.79
C TYR A 29 -1.27 -24.18 1.25
N GLN A 30 -0.96 -25.31 1.91
CA GLN A 30 -1.98 -26.20 2.45
C GLN A 30 -2.86 -25.51 3.51
N ARG A 31 -2.25 -24.65 4.36
CA ARG A 31 -2.99 -23.83 5.32
C ARG A 31 -3.97 -22.89 4.62
N VAL A 32 -3.54 -22.17 3.59
CA VAL A 32 -4.39 -21.23 2.83
C VAL A 32 -5.55 -21.98 2.15
N ILE A 33 -5.28 -23.12 1.50
CA ILE A 33 -6.32 -23.94 0.88
C ILE A 33 -7.32 -24.43 1.93
N LEU A 34 -6.82 -24.91 3.08
CA LEU A 34 -7.66 -25.37 4.18
C LEU A 34 -8.52 -24.23 4.75
N ALA A 35 -7.94 -23.05 4.98
CA ALA A 35 -8.64 -21.87 5.47
C ALA A 35 -9.76 -21.46 4.51
N LEU A 36 -9.46 -21.32 3.21
CA LEU A 36 -10.44 -20.98 2.18
C LEU A 36 -11.56 -22.03 2.06
N SER A 37 -11.23 -23.33 2.14
CA SER A 37 -12.25 -24.40 2.06
C SER A 37 -13.21 -24.43 3.25
N LYS A 38 -12.81 -23.87 4.38
CA LYS A 38 -13.59 -23.81 5.63
C LYS A 38 -14.37 -22.50 5.80
N VAL A 39 -14.27 -21.56 4.85
CA VAL A 39 -14.96 -20.27 4.95
C VAL A 39 -16.47 -20.47 4.97
N SER A 40 -17.08 -20.04 6.08
CA SER A 40 -18.52 -20.05 6.31
C SER A 40 -19.09 -18.63 6.50
N GLN A 41 -18.32 -17.76 7.17
CA GLN A 41 -18.68 -16.38 7.51
C GLN A 41 -17.66 -15.37 6.96
N VAL A 42 -17.96 -14.07 7.08
CA VAL A 42 -17.07 -13.00 6.60
C VAL A 42 -15.72 -13.02 7.32
N ASN A 43 -15.71 -13.25 8.64
CA ASN A 43 -14.46 -13.28 9.40
C ASN A 43 -13.51 -14.39 8.92
N ASP A 44 -14.02 -15.59 8.64
CA ASP A 44 -13.20 -16.67 8.07
C ASP A 44 -12.59 -16.26 6.73
N LEU A 45 -13.34 -15.54 5.88
CA LEU A 45 -12.85 -15.06 4.58
C LEU A 45 -11.72 -14.03 4.77
N LEU A 46 -11.86 -13.11 5.73
CA LEU A 46 -10.85 -12.10 6.02
C LEU A 46 -9.56 -12.73 6.57
N ASP A 47 -9.70 -13.71 7.46
CA ASP A 47 -8.57 -14.45 8.03
C ASP A 47 -7.86 -15.27 6.92
N ALA A 48 -8.63 -15.91 6.03
CA ALA A 48 -8.06 -16.63 4.88
C ALA A 48 -7.38 -15.71 3.85
N LEU A 49 -7.87 -14.48 3.66
CA LEU A 49 -7.20 -13.47 2.83
C LEU A 49 -5.87 -13.01 3.45
N ALA A 50 -5.81 -12.82 4.77
CA ALA A 50 -4.58 -12.48 5.47
C ALA A 50 -3.54 -13.61 5.35
N ASP A 51 -3.94 -14.87 5.51
CA ASP A 51 -3.07 -16.03 5.31
C ASP A 51 -2.57 -16.12 3.86
N LEU A 52 -3.43 -15.86 2.87
CA LEU A 52 -3.03 -15.82 1.45
C LEU A 52 -2.00 -14.72 1.19
N GLU A 53 -2.19 -13.54 1.78
CA GLU A 53 -1.26 -12.42 1.64
C GLU A 53 0.12 -12.73 2.23
N GLY A 54 0.17 -13.29 3.44
CA GLY A 54 1.43 -13.73 4.07
C GLY A 54 2.16 -14.75 3.20
N MET A 55 1.43 -15.75 2.68
CA MET A 55 2.00 -16.76 1.77
C MET A 55 2.57 -16.15 0.50
N ILE A 56 1.80 -15.33 -0.22
CA ILE A 56 2.28 -14.68 -1.46
C ILE A 56 3.47 -13.77 -1.17
N SER A 57 3.45 -13.04 -0.05
CA SER A 57 4.54 -12.13 0.32
C SER A 57 5.85 -12.87 0.58
N ALA A 58 5.84 -14.02 1.26
CA ALA A 58 7.06 -14.79 1.42
C ALA A 58 7.53 -15.46 0.12
N TYR A 59 6.62 -15.94 -0.74
CA TYR A 59 7.02 -16.52 -2.02
C TYR A 59 7.67 -15.48 -2.94
N ILE A 60 7.10 -14.27 -3.03
CA ILE A 60 7.73 -13.19 -3.79
C ILE A 60 9.05 -12.79 -3.14
N THR A 61 9.12 -12.65 -1.82
CA THR A 61 10.37 -12.32 -1.10
C THR A 61 11.46 -13.38 -1.33
N LEU A 62 11.10 -14.65 -1.41
CA LEU A 62 12.03 -15.73 -1.75
C LEU A 62 12.52 -15.65 -3.21
N GLU A 63 11.68 -15.26 -4.15
CA GLU A 63 12.13 -15.01 -5.52
C GLU A 63 13.03 -13.76 -5.59
N LEU A 64 12.71 -12.70 -4.83
CA LEU A 64 13.55 -11.50 -4.72
C LEU A 64 14.92 -11.81 -4.13
N SER A 65 15.02 -12.71 -3.14
CA SER A 65 16.30 -13.09 -2.53
C SER A 65 17.26 -13.82 -3.47
N ARG A 66 16.79 -14.23 -4.66
CA ARG A 66 17.62 -14.85 -5.70
C ARG A 66 18.32 -13.83 -6.60
N TYR A 67 17.91 -12.56 -6.54
CA TYR A 67 18.68 -11.49 -7.16
C TYR A 67 19.92 -11.20 -6.31
N GLN A 68 21.06 -11.05 -6.97
CA GLN A 68 22.28 -10.54 -6.39
C GLN A 68 22.16 -9.01 -6.26
N PRO A 69 22.22 -8.44 -5.04
CA PRO A 69 21.89 -7.02 -4.82
C PRO A 69 22.77 -6.03 -5.58
N THR A 70 24.02 -6.40 -5.87
CA THR A 70 25.04 -5.54 -6.50
C THR A 70 25.08 -5.66 -8.03
N ILE A 71 24.43 -6.66 -8.62
CA ILE A 71 24.40 -6.85 -10.07
C ILE A 71 23.21 -6.09 -10.65
N LYS A 72 23.39 -5.43 -11.80
CA LYS A 72 22.29 -4.79 -12.54
C LYS A 72 21.20 -5.81 -12.85
N ILE A 73 19.93 -5.45 -12.70
CA ILE A 73 18.80 -6.37 -12.95
C ILE A 73 18.88 -6.96 -14.37
N ALA A 74 19.26 -6.14 -15.37
CA ALA A 74 19.43 -6.56 -16.76
C ALA A 74 20.44 -7.71 -16.99
N ASN A 75 21.36 -7.92 -16.04
CA ASN A 75 22.44 -8.92 -16.13
C ASN A 75 22.18 -10.16 -15.26
N GLN A 76 20.96 -10.33 -14.75
CA GLN A 76 20.58 -11.43 -13.88
C GLN A 76 19.53 -12.32 -14.53
N GLN A 77 19.27 -13.48 -13.93
CA GLN A 77 18.16 -14.32 -14.36
C GLN A 77 16.84 -13.59 -14.12
N ASP A 78 16.04 -13.41 -15.17
CA ASP A 78 14.75 -12.76 -15.06
C ASP A 78 13.77 -13.60 -14.23
N ARG A 79 13.27 -13.02 -13.14
CA ARG A 79 12.22 -13.57 -12.26
C ARG A 79 10.95 -12.72 -12.30
N SER A 80 10.93 -11.62 -13.04
CA SER A 80 9.85 -10.62 -13.03
C SER A 80 8.50 -11.24 -13.36
N ALA A 81 8.40 -12.08 -14.38
CA ALA A 81 7.17 -12.77 -14.77
C ALA A 81 6.61 -13.68 -13.65
N THR A 82 7.48 -14.37 -12.92
CA THR A 82 7.05 -15.22 -11.78
C THR A 82 6.54 -14.37 -10.62
N ILE A 83 7.27 -13.30 -10.29
CA ILE A 83 6.89 -12.36 -9.22
C ILE A 83 5.55 -11.69 -9.54
N GLN A 84 5.38 -11.20 -10.77
CA GLN A 84 4.13 -10.58 -11.22
C GLN A 84 2.96 -11.58 -11.24
N ALA A 85 3.20 -12.83 -11.63
CA ALA A 85 2.17 -13.87 -11.58
C ALA A 85 1.69 -14.13 -10.15
N LEU A 86 2.60 -14.22 -9.18
CA LEU A 86 2.28 -14.35 -7.76
C LEU A 86 1.50 -13.14 -7.23
N ALA A 87 1.97 -11.92 -7.52
CA ALA A 87 1.28 -10.70 -7.12
C ALA A 87 -0.13 -10.59 -7.74
N SER A 88 -0.30 -11.06 -8.98
CA SER A 88 -1.58 -11.09 -9.68
C SER A 88 -2.61 -11.99 -8.99
N ILE A 89 -2.18 -13.08 -8.34
CA ILE A 89 -3.07 -13.94 -7.53
C ILE A 89 -3.67 -13.12 -6.39
N LEU A 90 -2.82 -12.42 -5.64
CA LEU A 90 -3.23 -11.61 -4.51
C LEU A 90 -4.17 -10.48 -4.95
N PHE A 91 -3.78 -9.75 -6.00
CA PHE A 91 -4.61 -8.70 -6.60
C PHE A 91 -6.01 -9.22 -6.98
N LYS A 92 -6.09 -10.34 -7.71
CA LYS A 92 -7.37 -10.94 -8.13
C LYS A 92 -8.20 -11.39 -6.94
N ALA A 93 -7.58 -11.99 -5.93
CA ALA A 93 -8.28 -12.43 -4.72
C ALA A 93 -8.89 -11.25 -3.95
N TYR A 94 -8.12 -10.18 -3.73
CA TYR A 94 -8.62 -8.96 -3.11
C TYR A 94 -9.71 -8.30 -3.94
N ARG A 95 -9.54 -8.21 -5.26
CA ARG A 95 -10.53 -7.61 -6.17
C ARG A 95 -11.89 -8.27 -6.09
N LEU A 96 -11.92 -9.61 -6.03
CA LEU A 96 -13.17 -10.38 -5.88
C LEU A 96 -13.95 -9.98 -4.62
N VAL A 97 -13.24 -9.69 -3.53
CA VAL A 97 -13.84 -9.33 -2.24
C VAL A 97 -14.13 -7.83 -2.15
N ALA A 98 -13.25 -6.98 -2.70
CA ALA A 98 -13.39 -5.52 -2.79
C ALA A 98 -14.74 -5.12 -3.39
N ALA A 99 -15.18 -5.81 -4.47
CA ALA A 99 -16.47 -5.59 -5.12
C ALA A 99 -17.70 -5.83 -4.21
N LYS A 100 -17.51 -6.42 -3.02
CA LYS A 100 -18.54 -6.67 -2.00
C LYS A 100 -18.21 -6.05 -0.64
N ALA A 101 -17.06 -5.37 -0.50
CA ALA A 101 -16.56 -4.91 0.79
C ALA A 101 -17.53 -3.93 1.47
N ARG A 102 -18.09 -2.95 0.72
CA ARG A 102 -19.07 -2.01 1.28
C ARG A 102 -20.29 -2.67 1.90
N SER A 103 -20.87 -3.67 1.24
CA SER A 103 -22.05 -4.35 1.78
C SER A 103 -21.70 -5.25 2.98
N MET A 104 -20.48 -5.78 3.04
CA MET A 104 -20.00 -6.57 4.19
C MET A 104 -19.68 -5.72 5.42
N VAL A 105 -19.21 -4.48 5.25
CA VAL A 105 -18.95 -3.59 6.40
C VAL A 105 -20.22 -3.26 7.18
N LEU A 106 -21.38 -3.22 6.52
CA LEU A 106 -22.66 -2.92 7.18
C LEU A 106 -23.03 -3.94 8.28
N THR A 107 -22.49 -5.15 8.23
CA THR A 107 -22.65 -6.18 9.26
C THR A 107 -21.50 -6.26 10.25
N GLY A 108 -20.47 -5.42 10.09
CA GLY A 108 -19.23 -5.46 10.86
C GLY A 108 -19.21 -4.57 12.10
N ASP A 109 -17.98 -4.27 12.53
CA ASP A 109 -17.63 -3.37 13.62
C ASP A 109 -18.15 -1.93 13.42
N GLN A 110 -18.56 -1.26 14.50
CA GLN A 110 -19.17 0.08 14.42
C GLN A 110 -18.17 1.17 13.99
N ASP A 111 -16.90 1.05 14.37
CA ASP A 111 -15.87 1.99 13.95
C ASP A 111 -15.54 1.80 12.47
N LEU A 112 -15.49 0.55 11.98
CA LEU A 112 -15.36 0.27 10.54
C LEU A 112 -16.50 0.90 9.72
N LYS A 113 -17.75 0.78 10.18
CA LYS A 113 -18.91 1.43 9.52
C LYS A 113 -18.76 2.93 9.49
N THR A 114 -18.34 3.51 10.62
CA THR A 114 -18.11 4.94 10.77
C THR A 114 -17.05 5.44 9.78
N VAL A 115 -15.93 4.73 9.66
CA VAL A 115 -14.85 5.07 8.72
C VAL A 115 -15.32 4.91 7.27
N ALA A 116 -15.94 3.77 6.92
CA ALA A 116 -16.40 3.51 5.55
C ALA A 116 -17.48 4.50 5.07
N ALA A 117 -18.33 5.00 5.98
CA ALA A 117 -19.33 6.02 5.67
C ALA A 117 -18.72 7.41 5.35
N ARG A 118 -17.48 7.67 5.80
CA ARG A 118 -16.77 8.94 5.59
C ARG A 118 -15.82 8.93 4.39
N ILE A 119 -15.62 7.76 3.77
CA ILE A 119 -14.89 7.64 2.51
C ILE A 119 -15.86 7.98 1.37
N THR A 120 -15.59 9.06 0.66
CA THR A 120 -16.40 9.57 -0.45
C THR A 120 -15.61 9.56 -1.76
N LEU A 121 -16.30 9.48 -2.90
CA LEU A 121 -15.69 9.58 -4.22
C LEU A 121 -15.87 11.00 -4.76
N LYS A 122 -14.78 11.64 -5.20
CA LYS A 122 -14.82 12.88 -5.98
C LYS A 122 -15.15 12.56 -7.44
N LYS A 123 -16.43 12.37 -7.73
CA LYS A 123 -16.93 11.94 -9.05
C LYS A 123 -16.53 12.91 -10.16
N GLU A 124 -16.43 14.19 -9.84
CA GLU A 124 -15.96 15.24 -10.73
C GLU A 124 -14.51 15.01 -11.22
N SER A 125 -13.66 14.34 -10.42
CA SER A 125 -12.28 14.00 -10.82
C SER A 125 -12.19 12.83 -11.80
N ALA A 126 -13.26 12.02 -11.93
CA ALA A 126 -13.24 10.87 -12.83
C ALA A 126 -13.34 11.28 -14.30
N GLY A 127 -14.09 12.34 -14.63
CA GLY A 127 -14.28 12.83 -16.00
C GLY A 127 -15.02 11.87 -16.96
N ASN A 128 -15.07 10.56 -16.69
CA ASN A 128 -15.76 9.54 -17.49
C ASN A 128 -16.18 8.31 -16.65
N LYS A 129 -16.98 7.40 -17.24
CA LYS A 129 -17.53 6.21 -16.55
C LYS A 129 -16.46 5.22 -16.10
N SER A 130 -15.44 4.99 -16.91
CA SER A 130 -14.37 4.02 -16.60
C SER A 130 -13.52 4.48 -15.43
N ALA A 131 -13.20 5.77 -15.37
CA ALA A 131 -12.51 6.38 -14.24
C ALA A 131 -13.35 6.33 -12.95
N LEU A 132 -14.67 6.49 -13.06
CA LEU A 132 -15.56 6.33 -11.91
C LEU A 132 -15.57 4.88 -11.42
N GLN A 133 -15.68 3.91 -12.34
CA GLN A 133 -15.56 2.49 -12.01
C GLN A 133 -14.21 2.19 -11.35
N PHE A 134 -13.12 2.72 -11.87
CA PHE A 134 -11.79 2.60 -11.27
C PHE A 134 -11.77 3.11 -9.82
N LEU A 135 -12.34 4.29 -9.54
CA LEU A 135 -12.45 4.81 -8.17
C LEU A 135 -13.34 3.95 -7.27
N GLU A 136 -14.46 3.43 -7.78
CA GLU A 136 -15.33 2.52 -7.04
C GLU A 136 -14.61 1.21 -6.67
N GLU A 137 -13.76 0.70 -7.56
CA GLU A 137 -12.94 -0.47 -7.27
C GLU A 137 -11.85 -0.14 -6.23
N VAL A 138 -11.12 0.98 -6.37
CA VAL A 138 -10.13 1.44 -5.39
C VAL A 138 -10.75 1.63 -4.01
N ASP A 139 -11.95 2.20 -3.93
CA ASP A 139 -12.72 2.32 -2.69
C ASP A 139 -13.01 0.97 -2.05
N GLY A 140 -13.43 -0.01 -2.85
CA GLY A 140 -13.58 -1.39 -2.40
C GLY A 140 -12.28 -1.96 -1.80
N PHE A 141 -11.13 -1.66 -2.43
CA PHE A 141 -9.80 -2.06 -1.96
C PHE A 141 -9.40 -1.39 -0.64
N VAL A 142 -9.66 -0.09 -0.47
CA VAL A 142 -9.44 0.63 0.79
C VAL A 142 -10.25 -0.01 1.92
N ILE A 143 -11.53 -0.31 1.65
CA ILE A 143 -12.44 -0.87 2.65
C ILE A 143 -12.02 -2.29 3.05
N ILE A 144 -11.74 -3.17 2.09
CA ILE A 144 -11.28 -4.53 2.42
C ILE A 144 -9.92 -4.50 3.15
N SER A 145 -9.04 -3.54 2.82
CA SER A 145 -7.76 -3.37 3.52
C SER A 145 -7.95 -3.05 4.99
N LEU A 146 -8.88 -2.14 5.32
CA LEU A 146 -9.27 -1.83 6.70
C LEU A 146 -9.93 -3.03 7.39
N MET A 147 -10.81 -3.76 6.71
CA MET A 147 -11.47 -4.95 7.27
C MET A 147 -10.47 -6.05 7.65
N VAL A 148 -9.51 -6.35 6.77
CA VAL A 148 -8.45 -7.34 7.03
C VAL A 148 -7.52 -6.82 8.13
N ALA A 149 -7.11 -5.56 8.10
CA ALA A 149 -6.26 -4.99 9.15
C ALA A 149 -6.91 -5.05 10.54
N ASN A 150 -8.23 -4.82 10.63
CA ASN A 150 -9.02 -4.82 11.87
C ASN A 150 -9.05 -6.19 12.60
N ARG A 151 -8.47 -7.23 11.99
CA ARG A 151 -8.26 -8.54 12.62
C ARG A 151 -7.06 -8.56 13.58
N SER A 152 -6.20 -7.55 13.53
CA SER A 152 -5.05 -7.40 14.41
C SER A 152 -5.26 -6.27 15.44
N PRO A 153 -4.58 -6.31 16.61
CA PRO A 153 -4.63 -5.20 17.57
C PRO A 153 -4.17 -3.86 16.98
N THR A 154 -3.20 -3.86 16.07
CA THR A 154 -2.71 -2.63 15.41
C THR A 154 -3.78 -2.05 14.48
N GLY A 155 -4.44 -2.88 13.66
CA GLY A 155 -5.51 -2.41 12.79
C GLY A 155 -6.76 -1.96 13.54
N GLN A 156 -7.11 -2.62 14.66
CA GLN A 156 -8.18 -2.15 15.55
C GLN A 156 -7.90 -0.74 16.06
N ARG A 157 -6.66 -0.48 16.51
CA ARG A 157 -6.27 0.88 16.94
C ARG A 157 -6.32 1.88 15.79
N LEU A 158 -5.95 1.50 14.57
CA LEU A 158 -6.04 2.39 13.40
C LEU A 158 -7.49 2.75 13.11
N VAL A 159 -8.37 1.75 12.99
CA VAL A 159 -9.80 1.94 12.70
C VAL A 159 -10.49 2.77 13.78
N GLN A 160 -10.28 2.45 15.06
CA GLN A 160 -10.81 3.21 16.19
C GLN A 160 -10.38 4.69 16.14
N ARG A 161 -9.11 4.95 15.82
CA ARG A 161 -8.59 6.32 15.77
C ARG A 161 -9.08 7.08 14.54
N LEU A 162 -9.23 6.43 13.39
CA LEU A 162 -9.86 7.03 12.21
C LEU A 162 -11.34 7.36 12.49
N ALA A 163 -12.07 6.45 13.15
CA ALA A 163 -13.45 6.68 13.57
C ALA A 163 -13.57 7.85 14.56
N ALA A 164 -12.67 7.94 15.54
CA ALA A 164 -12.65 9.02 16.52
C ALA A 164 -12.23 10.38 15.93
N ALA A 165 -11.35 10.41 14.92
CA ALA A 165 -10.84 11.66 14.34
C ALA A 165 -11.91 12.45 13.56
N ASN A 166 -13.02 11.81 13.18
CA ASN A 166 -14.19 12.46 12.56
C ASN A 166 -13.89 13.30 11.29
N ALA A 167 -12.78 13.03 10.60
CA ALA A 167 -12.43 13.67 9.34
C ALA A 167 -12.96 12.85 8.14
N THR A 168 -13.31 13.55 7.06
CA THR A 168 -13.67 12.92 5.78
C THR A 168 -12.44 12.55 4.97
N VAL A 169 -12.57 11.51 4.15
CA VAL A 169 -11.54 11.07 3.21
C VAL A 169 -12.16 11.02 1.82
N SER A 170 -11.58 11.75 0.88
CA SER A 170 -12.08 11.80 -0.48
C SER A 170 -11.15 11.08 -1.45
N LEU A 171 -11.65 10.08 -2.15
CA LEU A 171 -10.92 9.38 -3.22
C LEU A 171 -11.06 10.15 -4.52
N ARG A 172 -9.93 10.41 -5.20
CA ARG A 172 -9.89 11.10 -6.50
C ARG A 172 -8.93 10.42 -7.47
N VAL A 173 -9.16 10.57 -8.77
CA VAL A 173 -8.16 10.18 -9.76
C VAL A 173 -7.05 11.23 -9.78
N VAL A 174 -5.80 10.79 -9.91
CA VAL A 174 -4.64 11.68 -10.10
C VAL A 174 -3.88 11.20 -11.33
N TYR A 175 -3.75 12.05 -12.34
CA TYR A 175 -2.99 11.69 -13.53
C TYR A 175 -1.50 11.96 -13.30
N LYS A 176 -0.66 10.97 -13.60
CA LYS A 176 0.78 11.03 -13.39
C LYS A 176 1.56 10.63 -14.63
N GLU A 177 2.76 11.20 -14.73
CA GLU A 177 3.76 10.86 -15.75
C GLU A 177 4.53 9.57 -15.40
N SER A 178 4.54 9.18 -14.13
CA SER A 178 5.27 8.02 -13.63
C SER A 178 4.41 7.14 -12.72
N PRO A 179 4.73 5.84 -12.62
CA PRO A 179 4.05 4.92 -11.71
C PRO A 179 4.19 5.36 -10.25
N SER A 180 3.10 5.26 -9.48
CA SER A 180 3.14 5.39 -8.02
C SER A 180 2.03 4.58 -7.35
N SER A 181 2.17 4.31 -6.06
CA SER A 181 1.07 3.87 -5.18
C SER A 181 0.02 4.97 -5.00
N LEU A 182 -1.06 4.65 -4.27
CA LEU A 182 -1.99 5.67 -3.76
C LEU A 182 -1.23 6.72 -2.95
N LEU A 183 -1.80 7.92 -2.84
CA LEU A 183 -1.16 9.06 -2.18
C LEU A 183 -2.14 9.78 -1.28
N ALA A 184 -1.79 9.95 -0.02
CA ALA A 184 -2.52 10.79 0.90
C ALA A 184 -2.12 12.26 0.72
N PHE A 185 -3.12 13.14 0.57
CA PHE A 185 -2.94 14.58 0.53
C PHE A 185 -3.73 15.25 1.65
N THR A 186 -3.22 16.37 2.16
CA THR A 186 -3.99 17.26 3.03
C THR A 186 -5.04 18.01 2.20
N ALA A 187 -6.29 18.03 2.64
CA ALA A 187 -7.36 18.82 2.00
C ALA A 187 -7.72 20.10 2.80
N GLY A 188 -6.91 20.47 3.79
CA GLY A 188 -7.09 21.66 4.61
C GLY A 188 -5.88 22.00 5.47
N GLY A 189 -5.74 23.27 5.86
CA GLY A 189 -4.54 23.78 6.55
C GLY A 189 -4.32 23.28 7.99
N GLY A 190 -5.33 22.68 8.63
CA GLY A 190 -5.22 22.17 10.00
C GLY A 190 -4.46 20.85 10.15
N ALA A 191 -4.13 20.18 9.04
CA ALA A 191 -3.57 18.82 9.03
C ALA A 191 -2.13 18.73 9.57
N TYR A 192 -1.35 19.81 9.44
CA TYR A 192 0.06 19.83 9.79
C TYR A 192 0.27 20.07 11.29
N CYS A 193 1.31 19.42 11.82
CA CYS A 193 1.92 19.80 13.07
C CYS A 193 2.32 21.28 13.05
N GLN A 194 2.29 21.90 14.23
CA GLN A 194 2.84 23.24 14.41
C GLN A 194 4.36 23.16 14.58
N ALA A 195 5.07 24.23 14.19
CA ALA A 195 6.52 24.30 14.26
C ALA A 195 7.03 23.78 15.61
N ALA A 196 8.09 22.96 15.58
CA ALA A 196 8.71 22.48 16.80
C ALA A 196 9.14 23.69 17.65
N PRO A 197 8.91 23.70 18.98
CA PRO A 197 9.59 24.66 19.83
C PRO A 197 11.08 24.31 19.78
N VAL A 198 11.88 25.06 19.01
CA VAL A 198 13.33 24.88 19.03
C VAL A 198 13.99 26.21 19.38
N GLN A 199 14.34 26.37 20.65
CA GLN A 199 15.54 27.11 21.01
C GLN A 199 16.69 26.09 21.04
N GLY A 200 17.59 26.12 20.04
CA GLY A 200 18.77 25.25 19.98
C GLY A 200 18.98 24.57 18.62
N ASN A 201 20.13 23.92 18.46
CA ASN A 201 20.44 23.15 17.26
C ASN A 201 19.69 21.80 17.33
N PRO A 202 18.72 21.50 16.44
CA PRO A 202 17.93 20.26 16.48
C PRO A 202 18.78 18.99 16.26
N PHE A 203 20.06 19.13 15.95
CA PHE A 203 21.02 18.04 15.82
C PHE A 203 21.76 17.68 17.13
N GLU A 204 21.49 18.39 18.24
CA GLU A 204 22.05 18.07 19.57
C GLU A 204 21.21 17.05 20.36
N ASP A 205 19.98 16.73 19.90
CA ASP A 205 19.10 15.71 20.50
C ASP A 205 19.37 14.32 19.86
N PRO A 206 19.82 13.31 20.63
CA PRO A 206 20.46 12.11 20.08
C PRO A 206 19.54 11.04 19.45
N ALA A 207 18.22 11.23 19.39
CA ALA A 207 17.32 10.24 18.77
C ALA A 207 16.15 10.86 17.97
N LEU A 208 16.09 10.57 16.67
CA LEU A 208 15.02 10.98 15.74
C LEU A 208 13.60 10.81 16.31
N HIS A 209 13.35 9.67 16.97
CA HIS A 209 12.06 9.40 17.58
C HIS A 209 11.65 10.47 18.60
N ALA A 210 12.57 10.91 19.48
CA ALA A 210 12.29 11.92 20.49
C ALA A 210 11.93 13.27 19.85
N ARG A 211 12.73 13.70 18.87
CA ARG A 211 12.48 14.92 18.08
C ARG A 211 11.10 14.89 17.43
N ALA A 212 10.80 13.84 16.67
CA ALA A 212 9.53 13.72 15.95
C ALA A 212 8.30 13.58 16.87
N LYS A 213 8.47 12.98 18.06
CA LYS A 213 7.40 12.80 19.05
C LYS A 213 7.00 14.10 19.74
N SER A 214 7.96 15.01 19.95
CA SER A 214 7.78 16.25 20.71
C SER A 214 6.99 17.34 19.98
N ILE A 215 6.76 17.19 18.68
CA ILE A 215 6.14 18.20 17.82
C ILE A 215 4.67 18.40 18.20
N ALA A 216 4.29 19.67 18.41
CA ALA A 216 2.91 20.04 18.71
C ALA A 216 1.97 19.77 17.53
N LYS A 217 0.77 19.27 17.81
CA LYS A 217 -0.23 18.97 16.79
C LYS A 217 -1.00 20.22 16.40
N GLY A 218 -1.38 20.33 15.13
CA GLY A 218 -2.40 21.24 14.64
C GLY A 218 -3.82 20.77 14.96
N ALA A 219 -4.81 21.37 14.29
CA ALA A 219 -6.23 21.16 14.55
C ALA A 219 -6.79 19.87 13.92
N GLY A 220 -6.12 19.32 12.91
CA GLY A 220 -6.62 18.26 12.05
C GLY A 220 -7.52 18.75 10.93
N GLY A 221 -7.76 17.88 9.96
CA GLY A 221 -8.59 18.22 8.81
C GLY A 221 -8.88 17.04 7.87
N PRO A 222 -9.72 17.27 6.85
CA PRO A 222 -10.02 16.26 5.83
C PRO A 222 -8.77 15.86 5.04
N SER A 223 -8.81 14.65 4.48
CA SER A 223 -7.77 14.14 3.60
C SER A 223 -8.32 13.78 2.24
N GLU A 224 -7.43 13.75 1.25
CA GLU A 224 -7.67 13.10 -0.03
C GLU A 224 -6.77 11.89 -0.18
N LEU A 225 -7.27 10.87 -0.86
CA LEU A 225 -6.50 9.74 -1.33
C LEU A 225 -6.53 9.77 -2.86
N GLY A 226 -5.39 10.07 -3.48
CA GLY A 226 -5.24 10.04 -4.93
C GLY A 226 -4.96 8.64 -5.42
N ALA A 227 -5.79 8.16 -6.34
CA ALA A 227 -5.59 6.92 -7.09
C ALA A 227 -4.92 7.27 -8.42
N PRO A 228 -3.61 6.97 -8.60
CA PRO A 228 -2.89 7.44 -9.76
C PRO A 228 -3.22 6.64 -11.02
N VAL A 229 -3.20 7.32 -12.15
CA VAL A 229 -3.34 6.75 -13.49
C VAL A 229 -2.21 7.30 -14.36
N TRP A 230 -1.38 6.41 -14.92
CA TRP A 230 -0.25 6.76 -15.80
C TRP A 230 -0.20 5.89 -17.07
N PHE A 231 0.66 6.30 -18.00
CA PHE A 231 0.88 5.70 -19.31
C PHE A 231 2.37 5.46 -19.51
N GLU A 232 2.73 4.47 -20.33
CA GLU A 232 4.09 3.95 -20.38
C GLU A 232 4.89 4.37 -21.62
N GLU A 233 4.31 5.08 -22.60
CA GLU A 233 5.05 5.44 -23.82
C GLU A 233 4.81 6.89 -24.33
N GLU A 234 5.97 7.56 -24.51
CA GLU A 234 6.44 8.53 -25.52
C GLU A 234 5.68 9.79 -25.95
N GLU A 235 4.43 10.01 -25.58
CA GLU A 235 3.86 11.34 -25.83
C GLU A 235 3.99 12.20 -24.58
N ASN A 236 4.77 13.28 -24.71
CA ASN A 236 4.77 14.49 -23.87
C ASN A 236 3.36 15.10 -23.76
N ARG A 237 2.39 14.31 -23.31
CA ARG A 237 1.02 14.72 -23.06
C ARG A 237 1.04 15.39 -21.70
N SER A 238 0.75 16.69 -21.69
CA SER A 238 0.45 17.39 -20.45
C SER A 238 -0.68 16.67 -19.71
N ALA A 239 -0.72 16.78 -18.38
CA ALA A 239 -1.74 16.13 -17.55
C ALA A 239 -3.19 16.34 -18.04
N GLY A 240 -3.48 17.49 -18.68
CA GLY A 240 -4.79 17.78 -19.28
C GLY A 240 -5.18 16.92 -20.48
N MET A 241 -4.21 16.37 -21.23
CA MET A 241 -4.48 15.40 -22.30
C MET A 241 -4.68 13.97 -21.75
N LEU A 242 -4.09 13.66 -20.59
CA LEU A 242 -4.26 12.36 -19.93
C LEU A 242 -5.68 12.17 -19.38
N GLU A 243 -6.30 13.24 -18.89
CA GLU A 243 -7.67 13.24 -18.35
C GLU A 243 -8.74 12.79 -19.36
N ALA A 244 -8.66 13.27 -20.61
CA ALA A 244 -9.68 13.00 -21.63
C ALA A 244 -9.55 11.60 -22.28
N ASP A 245 -8.36 11.00 -22.24
CA ASP A 245 -8.02 9.84 -23.06
C ASP A 245 -7.60 8.59 -22.26
N SER A 246 -7.45 8.70 -20.94
CA SER A 246 -6.87 7.61 -20.14
C SER A 246 -7.52 6.26 -20.30
N PHE A 247 -8.81 6.18 -20.05
CA PHE A 247 -9.54 4.95 -20.20
C PHE A 247 -10.01 4.67 -21.64
N LYS A 248 -9.54 5.46 -22.62
CA LYS A 248 -9.63 5.09 -24.05
C LYS A 248 -8.48 4.19 -24.47
N HIS A 249 -7.31 4.31 -23.82
CA HIS A 249 -6.10 3.58 -24.18
C HIS A 249 -5.69 2.49 -23.17
N GLN A 250 -6.30 2.46 -21.98
CA GLN A 250 -6.13 1.36 -21.03
C GLN A 250 -7.45 0.96 -20.37
N SER A 251 -7.59 -0.32 -20.05
CA SER A 251 -8.74 -0.80 -19.29
C SER A 251 -8.60 -0.48 -17.80
N VAL A 252 -9.73 -0.48 -17.08
CA VAL A 252 -9.76 -0.37 -15.61
C VAL A 252 -8.88 -1.44 -14.96
N ASP A 253 -8.92 -2.66 -15.48
CA ASP A 253 -8.11 -3.78 -14.99
C ASP A 253 -6.61 -3.52 -15.06
N VAL A 254 -6.15 -2.94 -16.18
CA VAL A 254 -4.73 -2.58 -16.36
C VAL A 254 -4.34 -1.46 -15.41
N ALA A 255 -5.18 -0.43 -15.26
CA ALA A 255 -4.92 0.68 -14.34
C ALA A 255 -4.89 0.24 -12.86
N LEU A 256 -5.79 -0.66 -12.46
CA LEU A 256 -5.80 -1.23 -11.11
C LEU A 256 -4.59 -2.14 -10.86
N GLY A 257 -4.26 -3.03 -11.79
CA GLY A 257 -3.10 -3.92 -11.66
C GLY A 257 -1.80 -3.14 -11.52
N LYS A 258 -1.71 -1.99 -12.17
CA LYS A 258 -0.59 -1.05 -12.06
C LYS A 258 -0.36 -0.54 -10.62
N ILE A 259 -1.40 -0.20 -9.87
CA ILE A 259 -1.26 0.39 -8.50
C ILE A 259 -1.52 -0.59 -7.36
N LEU A 260 -2.15 -1.74 -7.62
CA LEU A 260 -2.61 -2.69 -6.61
C LEU A 260 -1.93 -4.05 -6.71
N MET A 261 -0.76 -4.12 -7.35
CA MET A 261 0.09 -5.32 -7.34
C MET A 261 1.15 -5.30 -6.22
N GLY A 262 1.28 -4.20 -5.47
CA GLY A 262 2.31 -4.03 -4.44
C GLY A 262 3.64 -3.55 -5.02
N SER A 263 4.66 -3.48 -4.16
CA SER A 263 6.00 -3.03 -4.51
C SER A 263 7.09 -3.83 -3.82
N ILE A 264 8.34 -3.47 -4.14
CA ILE A 264 9.54 -3.96 -3.51
C ILE A 264 10.01 -2.88 -2.55
N SER A 265 10.11 -3.25 -1.28
CA SER A 265 10.69 -2.44 -0.22
C SER A 265 12.02 -3.03 0.24
N PHE A 266 12.74 -2.29 1.07
CA PHE A 266 14.09 -2.65 1.50
C PHE A 266 14.21 -2.60 3.01
N THR A 267 14.91 -3.58 3.58
CA THR A 267 15.35 -3.52 4.97
C THR A 267 16.51 -2.55 5.13
N ARG A 268 16.92 -2.28 6.38
CA ARG A 268 18.09 -1.44 6.68
C ARG A 268 19.36 -1.94 6.00
N ASP A 269 19.51 -3.26 5.91
CA ASP A 269 20.65 -3.92 5.26
C ASP A 269 20.48 -4.04 3.74
N LYS A 270 19.52 -3.28 3.15
CA LYS A 270 19.20 -3.24 1.72
C LYS A 270 18.76 -4.59 1.14
N VAL A 271 18.25 -5.49 1.98
CA VAL A 271 17.63 -6.74 1.53
C VAL A 271 16.25 -6.42 0.98
N PRO A 272 15.95 -6.79 -0.29
CA PRO A 272 14.63 -6.55 -0.88
C PRO A 272 13.58 -7.49 -0.30
N PHE A 273 12.36 -7.01 -0.12
CA PHE A 273 11.20 -7.83 0.20
C PHE A 273 9.95 -7.26 -0.45
N PHE A 274 8.90 -8.08 -0.53
CA PHE A 274 7.64 -7.67 -1.12
C PHE A 274 6.73 -6.99 -0.10
N THR A 275 6.25 -5.79 -0.45
CA THR A 275 5.21 -5.09 0.30
C THR A 275 3.89 -5.24 -0.47
N PRO A 276 2.92 -6.01 0.07
CA PRO A 276 1.65 -6.21 -0.61
C PRO A 276 0.82 -4.91 -0.64
N PRO A 277 -0.09 -4.77 -1.64
CA PRO A 277 -0.85 -3.55 -1.85
C PRO A 277 -1.68 -3.11 -0.63
N ARG A 278 -2.15 -4.06 0.20
CA ARG A 278 -2.86 -3.72 1.44
C ARG A 278 -1.97 -2.92 2.39
N ILE A 279 -0.70 -3.29 2.52
CA ILE A 279 0.23 -2.61 3.43
C ILE A 279 0.53 -1.20 2.91
N GLU A 280 0.71 -1.03 1.60
CA GLU A 280 0.85 0.29 0.97
C GLU A 280 -0.40 1.15 1.19
N LEU A 281 -1.59 0.58 1.05
CA LEU A 281 -2.84 1.29 1.35
C LEU A 281 -2.93 1.68 2.82
N LEU A 282 -2.47 0.82 3.74
CA LEU A 282 -2.45 1.13 5.17
C LEU A 282 -1.44 2.22 5.52
N HIS A 283 -0.32 2.28 4.82
CA HIS A 283 0.64 3.39 4.90
C HIS A 283 -0.07 4.72 4.58
N GLU A 284 -0.77 4.80 3.45
CA GLU A 284 -1.53 6.01 3.10
C GLU A 284 -2.64 6.33 4.10
N LEU A 285 -3.30 5.31 4.67
CA LEU A 285 -4.33 5.51 5.70
C LEU A 285 -3.76 5.97 7.05
N ILE A 286 -2.49 5.71 7.33
CA ILE A 286 -1.78 6.28 8.48
C ILE A 286 -1.55 7.78 8.24
N HIS A 287 -1.14 8.21 7.04
CA HIS A 287 -1.08 9.63 6.70
C HIS A 287 -2.45 10.31 6.82
N VAL A 288 -3.51 9.67 6.33
CA VAL A 288 -4.89 10.15 6.53
C VAL A 288 -5.21 10.33 8.02
N LEU A 289 -4.81 9.38 8.87
CA LEU A 289 -4.98 9.52 10.32
C LEU A 289 -4.18 10.71 10.87
N HIS A 290 -2.94 10.90 10.42
CA HIS A 290 -2.12 12.02 10.85
C HIS A 290 -2.74 13.36 10.45
N ASN A 291 -3.18 13.49 9.20
CA ASN A 291 -3.91 14.66 8.70
C ASN A 291 -5.16 14.94 9.52
N ALA A 292 -5.97 13.91 9.78
CA ALA A 292 -7.21 14.02 10.54
C ALA A 292 -6.98 14.51 11.99
N ARG A 293 -5.79 14.30 12.54
CA ARG A 293 -5.43 14.64 13.93
C ARG A 293 -4.50 15.82 14.06
N GLY A 294 -4.18 16.49 12.95
CA GLY A 294 -3.26 17.62 12.94
C GLY A 294 -1.83 17.19 13.26
N SER A 295 -1.49 15.93 13.03
CA SER A 295 -0.20 15.36 13.41
C SER A 295 0.67 14.99 12.22
N ASN A 296 0.39 15.52 11.03
CA ASN A 296 1.24 15.34 9.86
C ASN A 296 2.54 16.17 10.02
N ARG A 297 3.70 15.55 9.84
CA ARG A 297 5.03 16.15 10.04
C ARG A 297 5.77 16.56 8.77
N GLU A 298 5.14 16.49 7.60
CA GLU A 298 5.78 16.72 6.30
C GLU A 298 6.45 18.10 6.24
N ALA A 299 5.75 19.13 6.74
CA ALA A 299 6.23 20.51 6.77
C ALA A 299 7.29 20.80 7.87
N ILE A 300 7.68 19.80 8.67
CA ILE A 300 8.55 19.98 9.83
C ILE A 300 9.94 19.41 9.54
N ARG A 301 10.93 20.31 9.40
CA ARG A 301 12.33 19.90 9.20
C ARG A 301 13.00 19.54 10.52
N VAL A 302 13.02 18.24 10.82
CA VAL A 302 13.68 17.65 12.01
C VAL A 302 14.65 16.51 11.67
N LEU A 303 14.84 16.23 10.38
CA LEU A 303 15.81 15.25 9.89
C LEU A 303 17.16 15.92 9.61
N SER A 304 18.25 15.22 9.91
CA SER A 304 19.56 15.48 9.32
C SER A 304 19.60 15.04 7.86
N ASN A 305 20.59 15.49 7.08
CA ASN A 305 20.70 15.13 5.66
C ASN A 305 20.72 13.60 5.45
N VAL A 306 21.44 12.86 6.30
CA VAL A 306 21.50 11.38 6.22
C VAL A 306 20.14 10.74 6.52
N GLU A 307 19.37 11.31 7.45
CA GLU A 307 18.02 10.83 7.74
C GLU A 307 17.03 11.21 6.63
N GLU A 308 17.20 12.38 6.02
CA GLU A 308 16.39 12.86 4.89
C GLU A 308 16.61 12.00 3.64
N ASP A 309 17.84 11.54 3.38
CA ASP A 309 18.12 10.59 2.30
C ASP A 309 17.38 9.25 2.51
N ALA A 310 17.28 8.76 3.75
CA ALA A 310 16.57 7.53 4.07
C ALA A 310 15.04 7.70 4.06
N TRP A 311 14.52 8.70 4.77
CA TRP A 311 13.10 8.82 5.07
C TRP A 311 12.37 9.83 4.18
N HIS A 312 13.06 10.64 3.38
CA HIS A 312 12.52 11.80 2.66
C HIS A 312 12.03 12.94 3.57
N ASN A 313 11.19 12.65 4.57
CA ASN A 313 10.75 13.64 5.56
C ASN A 313 10.37 12.97 6.90
N ALA A 314 10.08 13.79 7.91
CA ALA A 314 9.75 13.29 9.25
C ALA A 314 8.39 12.58 9.33
N GLU A 315 7.48 12.86 8.41
CA GLU A 315 6.17 12.21 8.32
C GLU A 315 6.32 10.77 7.85
N GLU A 316 7.13 10.52 6.82
CA GLU A 316 7.43 9.18 6.34
C GLU A 316 8.12 8.32 7.38
N TYR A 317 9.11 8.86 8.11
CA TYR A 317 9.69 8.17 9.26
C TYR A 317 8.61 7.77 10.27
N TRP A 318 7.71 8.69 10.60
CA TRP A 318 6.67 8.45 11.59
C TRP A 318 5.62 7.44 11.10
N THR A 319 5.28 7.46 9.83
CA THR A 319 4.36 6.51 9.18
C THR A 319 4.98 5.12 9.06
N ILE A 320 6.25 5.01 8.70
CA ILE A 320 6.89 3.70 8.46
C ILE A 320 7.35 3.03 9.76
N ALA A 321 8.00 3.78 10.66
CA ALA A 321 8.71 3.20 11.81
C ALA A 321 8.46 3.90 13.15
N GLY A 322 8.35 5.23 13.17
CA GLY A 322 8.35 6.02 14.40
C GLY A 322 7.03 6.04 15.17
N GLY A 323 5.90 5.83 14.50
CA GLY A 323 4.57 5.92 15.10
C GLY A 323 4.15 4.69 15.90
N ASN A 324 3.27 4.89 16.89
CA ASN A 324 2.61 3.78 17.63
C ASN A 324 1.66 2.94 16.75
N ILE A 325 1.33 3.46 15.56
CA ILE A 325 0.71 2.74 14.45
C ILE A 325 1.61 3.09 13.27
N SER A 326 2.18 2.09 12.64
CA SER A 326 3.17 2.26 11.58
C SER A 326 3.07 1.14 10.56
N GLU A 327 3.62 1.36 9.38
CA GLU A 327 3.75 0.34 8.33
C GLU A 327 4.45 -0.92 8.87
N ASN A 328 5.57 -0.77 9.58
CA ASN A 328 6.31 -1.90 10.13
C ASN A 328 5.50 -2.72 11.15
N ALA A 329 4.64 -2.06 11.93
CA ALA A 329 3.71 -2.77 12.81
C ALA A 329 2.68 -3.62 12.03
N PHE A 330 2.38 -3.27 10.78
CA PHE A 330 1.56 -4.09 9.89
C PHE A 330 2.38 -5.14 9.13
N ASN A 331 3.62 -4.85 8.72
CA ASN A 331 4.54 -5.85 8.15
C ASN A 331 4.71 -7.06 9.10
N ALA A 332 4.87 -6.79 10.40
CA ALA A 332 4.94 -7.84 11.41
C ALA A 332 3.70 -8.76 11.44
N THR A 333 2.50 -8.27 11.08
CA THR A 333 1.27 -9.09 11.06
C THR A 333 1.25 -10.13 9.95
N ILE A 334 2.03 -9.93 8.89
CA ILE A 334 2.16 -10.86 7.76
C ILE A 334 3.53 -11.56 7.72
N GLY A 335 4.37 -11.33 8.74
CA GLY A 335 5.74 -11.86 8.81
C GLY A 335 6.70 -11.21 7.80
N ALA A 336 6.37 -10.04 7.26
CA ALA A 336 7.28 -9.29 6.41
C ALA A 336 8.36 -8.57 7.25
N PRO A 337 9.57 -8.35 6.70
CA PRO A 337 10.60 -7.56 7.36
C PRO A 337 10.19 -6.09 7.59
N ASP A 338 10.94 -5.41 8.46
CA ASP A 338 10.81 -3.97 8.62
C ASP A 338 11.36 -3.22 7.39
N ARG A 339 10.56 -2.32 6.84
CA ARG A 339 10.99 -1.35 5.84
C ARG A 339 11.90 -0.32 6.49
N TYR A 340 13.00 -0.02 5.83
CA TYR A 340 13.89 1.07 6.16
C TYR A 340 13.87 2.09 5.03
N GLY A 341 13.35 3.28 5.35
CA GLY A 341 13.26 4.40 4.42
C GLY A 341 12.05 4.36 3.48
N HIS A 342 11.84 5.48 2.79
CA HIS A 342 10.73 5.68 1.85
C HIS A 342 11.03 5.17 0.43
N GLY A 343 12.28 4.76 0.15
CA GLY A 343 12.66 4.14 -1.13
C GLY A 343 11.84 2.88 -1.46
N GLY A 344 11.85 2.50 -2.73
CA GLY A 344 11.12 1.32 -3.22
C GLY A 344 11.18 1.18 -4.74
N LEU A 345 10.74 0.03 -5.24
CA LEU A 345 10.66 -0.28 -6.68
C LEU A 345 9.32 -0.94 -6.98
N VAL A 346 8.58 -0.40 -7.97
CA VAL A 346 7.36 -1.08 -8.47
C VAL A 346 7.73 -2.42 -9.10
N LEU A 347 6.87 -3.44 -9.03
CA LEU A 347 7.20 -4.79 -9.52
C LEU A 347 7.64 -4.81 -10.99
N ARG A 348 7.05 -3.94 -11.82
CA ARG A 348 7.42 -3.81 -13.23
C ARG A 348 8.87 -3.36 -13.43
N GLY A 349 9.46 -2.69 -12.45
CA GLY A 349 10.86 -2.30 -12.46
C GLY A 349 11.85 -3.47 -12.49
N LEU A 350 11.38 -4.70 -12.25
CA LEU A 350 12.19 -5.92 -12.42
C LEU A 350 12.25 -6.44 -13.85
N GLU A 351 11.36 -5.99 -14.75
CA GLU A 351 11.37 -6.44 -16.14
C GLU A 351 12.66 -6.02 -16.83
N LEU A 352 13.25 -6.90 -17.65
CA LEU A 352 14.49 -6.59 -18.37
C LEU A 352 14.35 -5.42 -19.37
N SER A 353 13.12 -5.17 -19.84
CA SER A 353 12.78 -4.04 -20.71
C SER A 353 12.56 -2.73 -19.94
N SER A 354 12.51 -2.77 -18.61
CA SER A 354 12.29 -1.57 -17.80
C SER A 354 13.51 -0.66 -17.83
N PRO A 355 13.35 0.68 -17.87
CA PRO A 355 14.47 1.59 -17.68
C PRO A 355 15.13 1.43 -16.30
N PHE A 356 14.45 0.82 -15.33
CA PHE A 356 15.02 0.51 -14.02
C PHE A 356 16.00 -0.68 -14.05
N ALA A 357 15.98 -1.50 -15.12
CA ALA A 357 16.81 -2.69 -15.23
C ALA A 357 18.32 -2.38 -15.34
N GLN A 358 18.67 -1.15 -15.72
CA GLN A 358 20.06 -0.68 -15.80
C GLN A 358 20.73 -0.47 -14.44
N TYR A 359 19.96 -0.51 -13.35
CA TYR A 359 20.42 -0.38 -11.97
C TYR A 359 20.38 -1.73 -11.25
N SER A 360 21.19 -1.87 -10.21
CA SER A 360 21.13 -3.00 -9.29
C SER A 360 19.99 -2.81 -8.26
N ILE A 361 19.55 -3.90 -7.64
CA ILE A 361 18.56 -3.87 -6.56
C ILE A 361 19.03 -2.97 -5.41
N GLN A 362 20.32 -2.98 -5.07
CA GLN A 362 20.88 -2.14 -4.02
C GLN A 362 20.86 -0.64 -4.37
N GLN A 363 21.01 -0.29 -5.66
CA GLN A 363 20.91 1.12 -6.10
C GLN A 363 19.48 1.66 -5.95
N HIS A 364 18.47 0.81 -6.14
CA HIS A 364 17.06 1.15 -5.88
C HIS A 364 16.72 1.32 -4.40
N ALA A 365 17.53 0.77 -3.48
CA ALA A 365 17.32 0.97 -2.05
C ALA A 365 17.50 2.45 -1.64
N GLY A 366 18.45 3.17 -2.27
CA GLY A 366 18.45 4.63 -2.28
C GLY A 366 18.83 5.38 -0.98
N PHE A 367 19.54 4.77 -0.02
CA PHE A 367 19.97 5.42 1.23
C PHE A 367 21.36 4.98 1.71
#